data_AF-A0A948Q8A3-F1
#
_entry.id   AF-A0A948Q8A3-F1
#
_cell.length_a   1.000
_cell.length_b   1.000
_cell.length_c   1.000
_cell.angle_alpha   90.00
_cell.angle_beta   90.00
_cell.angle_gamma   90.00
#
_symmetry.space_group_name_H-M   'P 1'
#
loop_
_entity.id
_entity.type
_entity.pdbx_description
1 polymer ?
#
loop_
_entity_poly.entity_id
_entity_poly.type
_entity_poly.pdbx_seq_one_letter_code
_entity_poly.pdbx_strand_id
1 'polypeptide(L)'
;MNKNKSISKKDALLEIRIENIPARFVTSAKSQMEKIATESLAKLSIKYESIETFGTYKRLVLYINSFKAKTEEKTITATGPSANLLKDKNGNYTPQSTGFAKSQKTTP
;
A
#
# COMPACT_ATOMS: atom_id res chain seq x y z
N MET A 1 -12.56 14.90 -23.78
CA MET A 1 -11.20 14.96 -24.34
C MET A 1 -10.18 15.19 -23.23
N ASN A 2 -9.05 14.48 -23.31
CA ASN A 2 -7.81 14.57 -22.52
C ASN A 2 -7.81 14.12 -21.05
N LYS A 3 -7.61 12.80 -20.84
CA LYS A 3 -7.00 12.24 -19.62
C LYS A 3 -5.80 11.34 -19.92
N ASN A 4 -4.97 11.71 -20.91
CA ASN A 4 -3.63 11.11 -21.04
C ASN A 4 -2.61 11.98 -20.29
N LYS A 5 -2.76 12.08 -18.96
CA LYS A 5 -1.65 12.54 -18.12
C LYS A 5 -0.75 11.32 -17.94
N SER A 6 0.37 11.28 -18.66
CA SER A 6 1.38 10.24 -18.50
C SER A 6 1.67 10.11 -17.00
N ILE A 7 1.42 8.92 -16.44
CA ILE A 7 1.73 8.65 -15.04
C ILE A 7 3.25 8.72 -14.94
N SER A 8 3.78 9.80 -14.38
CA SER A 8 5.23 9.99 -14.24
C SER A 8 5.75 8.88 -13.34
N LYS A 9 6.54 7.96 -13.90
CA LYS A 9 7.41 7.07 -13.13
C LYS A 9 8.39 7.95 -12.35
N LYS A 10 8.63 7.60 -11.09
CA LYS A 10 9.61 8.28 -10.24
C LYS A 10 10.52 7.25 -9.61
N ASP A 11 11.71 7.69 -9.26
CA ASP A 11 12.63 6.91 -8.45
C ASP A 11 12.52 7.37 -6.98
N ALA A 12 12.85 6.48 -6.05
CA ALA A 12 12.95 6.80 -4.64
C ALA A 12 14.26 6.24 -4.05
N LEU A 13 14.82 7.00 -3.12
CA LEU A 13 16.01 6.60 -2.36
C LEU A 13 15.75 6.80 -0.87
N LEU A 14 16.00 5.75 -0.09
CA LEU A 14 16.03 5.79 1.37
C LEU A 14 17.45 5.49 1.82
N GLU A 15 18.07 6.44 2.52
CA GLU A 15 19.37 6.27 3.17
C GLU A 15 19.19 6.19 4.68
N ILE A 16 19.78 5.17 5.29
CA ILE A 16 19.91 5.04 6.73
C ILE A 16 21.39 5.13 7.06
N ARG A 17 21.76 6.17 7.84
CA ARG A 17 23.10 6.28 8.42
C ARG A 17 23.14 5.45 9.69
N ILE A 18 24.22 4.72 9.89
CA ILE A 18 24.37 3.74 10.96
C ILE A 18 25.71 3.98 11.64
N GLU A 19 25.73 3.80 12.96
CA GLU A 19 26.99 3.66 13.69
C GLU A 19 27.66 2.32 13.34
N ASN A 20 28.97 2.19 13.60
CA ASN A 20 29.79 1.07 13.13
C ASN A 20 29.14 -0.32 13.30
N ILE A 21 28.55 -0.87 12.23
CA ILE A 21 28.03 -2.23 12.20
C ILE A 21 29.13 -3.19 11.71
N PRO A 22 29.33 -4.35 12.39
CA PRO A 22 30.29 -5.35 11.95
C PRO A 22 30.05 -5.77 10.50
N ALA A 23 31.13 -5.88 9.71
CA ALA A 23 31.06 -6.16 8.27
C ALA A 23 30.20 -7.40 7.93
N ARG A 24 30.24 -8.43 8.78
CA ARG A 24 29.43 -9.65 8.62
C ARG A 24 27.91 -9.40 8.60
N PHE A 25 27.45 -8.33 9.24
CA PHE A 25 26.03 -7.97 9.29
C PHE A 25 25.57 -7.12 8.10
N VAL A 26 26.49 -6.48 7.38
CA VAL A 26 26.14 -5.60 6.24
C VAL A 26 25.39 -6.38 5.16
N THR A 27 25.88 -7.56 4.79
CA THR A 27 25.24 -8.43 3.78
C THR A 27 23.84 -8.86 4.22
N SER A 28 23.68 -9.27 5.48
CA SER A 28 22.38 -9.65 6.02
C SER A 28 21.41 -8.47 6.07
N ALA A 29 21.88 -7.29 6.50
CA ALA A 29 21.06 -6.09 6.59
C ALA A 29 20.56 -5.63 5.22
N LYS A 30 21.41 -5.70 4.18
CA LYS A 30 21.01 -5.45 2.79
C LYS A 30 19.88 -6.38 2.35
N SER A 31 20.06 -7.69 2.55
CA SER A 31 19.06 -8.70 2.17
C SER A 31 17.74 -8.51 2.91
N GLN A 32 17.79 -8.21 4.21
CA GLN A 32 16.58 -7.90 5.00
C GLN A 32 15.88 -6.64 4.51
N MET A 33 16.63 -5.57 4.20
CA MET A 33 16.10 -4.33 3.67
C MET A 33 15.36 -4.54 2.34
N GLU A 34 15.94 -5.33 1.43
CA GLU A 34 15.32 -5.69 0.15
C GLU A 34 14.03 -6.48 0.33
N LYS A 35 14.04 -7.49 1.21
CA LYS A 35 12.87 -8.31 1.54
C LYS A 35 11.74 -7.46 2.12
N ILE A 36 12.04 -6.64 3.12
CA ILE A 36 11.05 -5.77 3.79
C ILE A 36 10.46 -4.77 2.79
N ALA A 37 11.29 -4.17 1.94
CA ALA A 37 10.83 -3.23 0.92
C ALA A 37 9.88 -3.91 -0.08
N THR A 38 10.27 -5.07 -0.59
CA THR A 38 9.46 -5.88 -1.53
C THR A 38 8.10 -6.25 -0.93
N GLU A 39 8.09 -6.79 0.28
CA GLU A 39 6.85 -7.17 0.98
C GLU A 39 5.94 -5.97 1.26
N SER A 40 6.53 -4.83 1.65
CA SER A 40 5.79 -3.60 1.94
C SER A 40 5.16 -3.01 0.68
N LEU A 41 5.90 -2.95 -0.42
CA LEU A 41 5.40 -2.44 -1.71
C LEU A 41 4.31 -3.34 -2.28
N ALA A 42 4.46 -4.67 -2.17
CA ALA A 42 3.45 -5.64 -2.56
C ALA A 42 2.15 -5.46 -1.76
N LYS A 43 2.25 -5.31 -0.42
CA LYS A 43 1.09 -5.07 0.45
C LYS A 43 0.33 -3.80 0.09
N LEU A 44 1.04 -2.76 -0.36
CA LEU A 44 0.44 -1.50 -0.82
C LEU A 44 0.04 -1.52 -2.30
N SER A 45 0.25 -2.64 -3.00
CA SER A 45 0.01 -2.80 -4.45
C SER A 45 0.74 -1.73 -5.28
N ILE A 46 1.92 -1.30 -4.84
CA ILE A 46 2.75 -0.34 -5.55
C ILE A 46 3.61 -1.10 -6.54
N LYS A 47 3.42 -0.81 -7.84
CA LYS A 47 4.25 -1.37 -8.92
C LYS A 47 5.53 -0.56 -9.06
N TYR A 48 6.66 -1.25 -9.20
CA TYR A 48 8.00 -0.72 -9.42
C TYR A 48 8.74 -1.60 -10.44
N GLU A 49 9.86 -1.11 -10.97
CA GLU A 49 10.65 -1.83 -11.98
C GLU A 49 11.74 -2.68 -11.35
N SER A 50 12.50 -2.10 -10.42
CA SER A 50 13.51 -2.82 -9.65
C SER A 50 13.70 -2.22 -8.26
N ILE A 51 14.30 -3.03 -7.39
CA ILE A 51 14.79 -2.62 -6.07
C ILE A 51 16.26 -3.01 -6.00
N GLU A 52 17.08 -2.10 -5.50
CA GLU A 52 18.49 -2.34 -5.24
C GLU A 52 18.82 -1.93 -3.81
N THR A 53 19.70 -2.70 -3.17
CA THR A 53 20.22 -2.36 -1.84
C THR A 53 21.74 -2.22 -1.85
N PHE A 54 22.22 -1.22 -1.14
CA PHE A 54 23.65 -0.95 -0.94
C PHE A 54 23.94 -0.84 0.55
N GLY A 55 25.17 -1.18 0.94
CA GLY A 55 25.51 -1.24 2.34
C GLY A 55 27.01 -1.16 2.57
N THR A 56 27.37 -0.38 3.59
CA THR A 56 28.71 -0.33 4.19
C THR A 56 28.55 -0.37 5.71
N TYR A 57 29.66 -0.39 6.44
CA TYR A 57 29.67 -0.41 7.89
C TYR A 57 29.01 0.83 8.56
N LYS A 58 28.71 1.89 7.80
CA LYS A 58 28.12 3.16 8.29
C LYS A 58 26.85 3.60 7.56
N ARG A 59 26.40 2.86 6.55
CA ARG A 59 25.32 3.29 5.66
C ARG A 59 24.61 2.09 5.05
N LEU A 60 23.29 2.12 5.05
CA LEU A 60 22.45 1.29 4.19
C LEU A 60 21.62 2.18 3.28
N VAL A 61 21.44 1.74 2.03
CA VAL A 61 20.66 2.46 1.03
C VAL A 61 19.71 1.48 0.37
N LEU A 62 18.46 1.88 0.23
CA LEU A 62 17.46 1.27 -0.62
C LEU A 62 17.18 2.22 -1.78
N TYR A 63 17.32 1.72 -3.01
CA TYR A 63 16.94 2.42 -4.22
C TYR A 63 15.79 1.68 -4.88
N ILE A 64 14.73 2.41 -5.21
CA ILE A 64 13.54 1.87 -5.88
C ILE A 64 13.44 2.58 -7.22
N ASN A 65 13.59 1.81 -8.30
CA ASN A 65 13.48 2.34 -9.65
C ASN A 65 12.03 2.35 -10.13
N SER A 66 11.63 3.46 -10.73
CA SER A 66 10.43 3.58 -11.55
C SER A 66 9.15 3.06 -10.88
N PHE A 67 8.80 3.61 -9.72
CA PHE A 67 7.51 3.34 -9.10
C PHE A 67 6.41 4.28 -9.61
N LYS A 68 5.17 3.79 -9.65
CA LYS A 68 4.00 4.63 -9.93
C LYS A 68 3.67 5.46 -8.69
N ALA A 69 3.82 6.78 -8.78
CA ALA A 69 3.53 7.70 -7.67
C ALA A 69 2.06 7.70 -7.20
N LYS A 70 1.15 7.12 -8.00
CA LYS A 70 -0.26 6.96 -7.64
C LYS A 70 -0.63 5.48 -7.73
N THR A 71 -1.09 4.92 -6.62
CA THR A 71 -1.70 3.59 -6.57
C THR A 71 -2.99 3.60 -7.38
N GLU A 72 -3.30 2.48 -8.04
CA GLU A 72 -4.57 2.31 -8.74
C GLU A 72 -5.72 2.46 -7.72
N GLU A 73 -6.76 3.20 -8.09
CA GLU A 73 -7.91 3.43 -7.23
C GLU A 73 -8.63 2.10 -6.99
N LYS A 74 -8.72 1.67 -5.73
CA LYS A 74 -9.37 0.42 -5.37
C LYS A 74 -10.85 0.68 -5.11
N THR A 75 -11.69 0.42 -6.11
CA THR A 75 -13.15 0.39 -5.92
C THR A 75 -13.55 -0.97 -5.36
N ILE A 76 -14.25 -0.98 -4.22
CA ILE A 76 -14.82 -2.19 -3.63
C ILE A 76 -16.33 -2.11 -3.81
N THR A 77 -16.90 -3.03 -4.58
CA THR A 77 -18.35 -3.17 -4.72
C THR A 77 -18.82 -4.30 -3.82
N ALA A 78 -19.69 -4.00 -2.86
CA ALA A 78 -20.30 -4.98 -1.97
C ALA A 78 -21.83 -4.96 -2.16
N THR A 79 -22.42 -6.11 -2.41
CA THR A 79 -23.88 -6.24 -2.54
C THR A 79 -24.51 -6.32 -1.15
N GLY A 80 -25.41 -5.38 -0.85
CA GLY A 80 -26.13 -5.30 0.41
C GLY A 80 -27.39 -6.16 0.47
N PRO A 81 -28.15 -6.07 1.58
CA PRO A 81 -29.47 -6.67 1.68
C PRO A 81 -30.43 -6.10 0.62
N SER A 82 -31.49 -6.84 0.30
CA SER A 82 -32.48 -6.39 -0.70
C SER A 82 -33.04 -5.01 -0.35
N ALA A 83 -33.39 -4.21 -1.37
CA ALA A 83 -33.82 -2.82 -1.19
C ALA A 83 -34.99 -2.69 -0.19
N ASN A 84 -35.89 -3.67 -0.18
CA ASN A 84 -37.06 -3.74 0.69
C ASN A 84 -36.72 -4.00 2.16
N LEU A 85 -35.49 -4.44 2.47
CA LEU A 85 -34.99 -4.71 3.81
C LEU A 85 -34.07 -3.60 4.31
N LEU A 86 -33.92 -2.48 3.60
CA LEU A 86 -33.08 -1.37 4.03
C LEU A 86 -33.76 -0.51 5.10
N LYS A 87 -35.04 -0.18 4.89
CA LYS A 87 -35.84 0.62 5.80
C LYS A 87 -37.12 -0.11 6.21
N ASP A 88 -37.53 0.08 7.45
CA ASP A 88 -38.80 -0.39 7.95
C ASP A 88 -39.97 0.49 7.45
N LYS A 89 -41.20 0.12 7.83
CA LYS A 89 -42.42 0.87 7.47
C LYS A 89 -42.46 2.30 8.04
N ASN A 90 -41.62 2.59 9.04
CA ASN A 90 -41.53 3.89 9.70
C ASN A 90 -40.39 4.75 9.14
N GLY A 91 -39.64 4.24 8.14
CA GLY A 91 -38.52 4.93 7.52
C GLY A 91 -37.18 4.77 8.24
N ASN A 92 -37.12 3.96 9.31
CA ASN A 92 -35.87 3.70 10.05
C ASN A 92 -35.05 2.59 9.38
N TYR A 93 -33.73 2.68 9.48
CA TYR A 93 -32.83 1.63 9.00
C TYR A 93 -33.02 0.34 9.78
N THR A 94 -33.09 -0.77 9.06
CA THR A 94 -33.20 -2.10 9.67
C THR A 94 -31.90 -2.50 10.40
N PRO A 95 -31.96 -3.42 11.37
CA PRO A 95 -30.76 -4.00 11.97
C PRO A 95 -29.80 -4.63 10.93
N GLN A 96 -30.35 -5.23 9.87
CA GLN A 96 -29.59 -5.86 8.79
C GLN A 96 -28.82 -4.82 7.96
N SER A 97 -29.45 -3.71 7.59
CA SER A 97 -28.80 -2.62 6.85
C SER A 97 -27.71 -1.94 7.69
N THR A 98 -27.98 -1.70 8.97
CA THR A 98 -27.02 -1.12 9.91
C THR A 98 -25.83 -2.06 10.14
N GLY A 99 -26.08 -3.36 10.30
CA GLY A 99 -25.03 -4.37 10.43
C GLY A 99 -24.17 -4.49 9.17
N PHE A 100 -24.79 -4.46 7.99
CA PHE A 100 -24.08 -4.46 6.72
C PHE A 100 -23.20 -3.21 6.57
N ALA A 101 -23.75 -2.02 6.77
CA ALA A 101 -23.01 -0.76 6.69
C ALA A 101 -21.81 -0.74 7.64
N LYS A 102 -22.00 -1.19 8.89
CA LYS A 102 -20.92 -1.33 9.87
C LYS A 102 -19.84 -2.32 9.41
N SER A 103 -20.21 -3.46 8.81
CA SER A 103 -19.25 -4.41 8.24
C SER A 103 -18.42 -3.83 7.09
N GLN A 104 -19.02 -2.91 6.32
CA GLN A 104 -18.38 -2.19 5.23
C GLN A 104 -17.72 -0.87 5.68
N LYS A 105 -17.72 -0.59 6.98
CA LYS A 105 -17.19 0.66 7.58
C LYS A 105 -17.81 1.93 7.00
N THR A 106 -19.09 1.86 6.64
CA THR A 106 -19.90 2.98 6.15
C THR A 106 -21.11 3.21 7.07
N THR A 107 -21.78 4.34 6.90
CA THR A 107 -23.10 4.59 7.50
C THR A 107 -24.20 3.97 6.65
N PRO A 108 -25.27 3.44 7.27
CA PRO A 108 -26.46 2.98 6.56
C PRO A 108 -27.19 4.12 5.84
#